data_AF-A0A5C9EHT7-F1
#
_entry.id   AF-A0A5C9EHT7-F1
#
_cell.length_a   1.000
_cell.length_b   1.000
_cell.length_c   1.000
_cell.angle_alpha   90.00
_cell.angle_beta   90.00
_cell.angle_gamma   90.00
#
_symmetry.space_group_name_H-M   'P 1'
#
loop_
_entity.id
_entity.type
_entity.pdbx_description
1 polymer ?
#
loop_
_entity_poly.entity_id
_entity_poly.type
_entity_poly.pdbx_seq_one_letter_code
_entity_poly.pdbx_strand_id
1 'polypeptide(L)'
;MSKFKKKRGGEEKEDGGYRTVIFTAIITGVLFIASLLFNGEIISLTFPNNIIFELVKIVIRTILILLFFLFFTISYANYRDLVGKPIGWKELLFLLILSMIQSILNVYVFVLSLLGLILILLYLYLIQE
;
A
#
# COMPACT_ATOMS: atom_id res chain seq x y z
N MET A 1 34.38 -31.24 -17.27
CA MET A 1 33.20 -30.64 -17.94
C MET A 1 32.09 -30.42 -16.90
N SER A 2 32.16 -29.38 -16.08
CA SER A 2 31.15 -29.09 -15.05
C SER A 2 31.20 -27.60 -14.67
N LYS A 3 30.64 -26.74 -15.53
CA LYS A 3 30.42 -25.31 -15.23
C LYS A 3 29.06 -24.79 -15.70
N PHE A 4 28.14 -25.64 -16.17
CA PHE A 4 26.90 -25.20 -16.82
C PHE A 4 25.61 -25.33 -15.99
N LYS A 5 25.66 -25.82 -14.73
CA LYS A 5 24.43 -26.02 -13.94
C LYS A 5 24.06 -24.89 -12.97
N LYS A 6 24.86 -23.83 -12.82
CA LYS A 6 24.62 -22.77 -11.82
C LYS A 6 23.85 -21.54 -12.34
N LYS A 7 23.62 -21.40 -13.65
CA LYS A 7 22.95 -20.21 -14.24
C LYS A 7 21.42 -20.23 -14.17
N ARG A 8 20.78 -21.39 -14.37
CA ARG A 8 19.31 -21.47 -14.50
C ARG A 8 18.52 -21.04 -13.26
N GLY A 9 19.03 -21.33 -12.05
CA GLY A 9 18.33 -20.99 -10.80
C GLY A 9 18.44 -19.52 -10.38
N GLY A 10 19.30 -18.73 -11.02
CA GLY A 10 19.37 -17.27 -10.80
C GLY A 10 18.38 -16.53 -11.69
N GLU A 11 18.36 -16.87 -12.98
CA GLU A 11 17.45 -16.28 -13.97
C GLU A 11 15.96 -16.55 -13.65
N GLU A 12 15.61 -17.74 -13.17
CA GLU A 12 14.22 -18.06 -12.74
C GLU A 12 13.78 -17.30 -11.47
N LYS A 13 14.71 -17.05 -10.55
CA LYS A 13 14.43 -16.29 -9.31
C LYS A 13 14.31 -14.79 -9.58
N GLU A 14 15.15 -14.26 -10.49
CA GLU A 14 15.02 -12.88 -10.97
C GLU A 14 13.68 -12.68 -11.71
N ASP A 15 13.33 -13.57 -12.65
CA ASP A 15 12.07 -13.46 -13.40
C ASP A 15 10.84 -13.54 -12.46
N GLY A 16 10.90 -14.41 -11.44
CA GLY A 16 9.87 -14.47 -10.38
C GLY A 16 9.74 -13.19 -9.58
N GLY A 17 10.85 -12.60 -9.13
CA GLY A 17 10.85 -11.36 -8.35
C GLY A 17 10.33 -10.17 -9.16
N TYR A 18 10.74 -10.02 -10.42
CA TYR A 18 10.24 -8.97 -11.32
C TYR A 18 8.73 -9.08 -11.55
N ARG A 19 8.20 -10.29 -11.77
CA ARG A 19 6.75 -10.51 -11.93
C ARG A 19 5.97 -10.10 -10.67
N THR A 20 6.48 -10.44 -9.49
CA THR A 20 5.83 -10.04 -8.23
C THR A 20 5.80 -8.52 -8.09
N VAL A 21 6.90 -7.82 -8.38
CA VAL A 21 6.94 -6.35 -8.34
C VAL A 21 5.90 -5.73 -9.27
N ILE A 22 5.80 -6.21 -10.52
CA ILE A 22 4.83 -5.71 -11.49
C ILE A 22 3.41 -5.94 -10.99
N PHE A 23 3.11 -7.15 -10.50
CA PHE A 23 1.78 -7.49 -10.00
C PHE A 23 1.36 -6.62 -8.80
N THR A 24 2.26 -6.45 -7.82
CA THR A 24 1.99 -5.60 -6.65
C THR A 24 1.89 -4.12 -7.04
N ALA A 25 2.65 -3.67 -8.04
CA ALA A 25 2.56 -2.30 -8.53
C ALA A 25 1.22 -2.02 -9.22
N ILE A 26 0.71 -2.97 -10.01
CA ILE A 26 -0.62 -2.86 -10.65
C ILE A 26 -1.71 -2.77 -9.57
N ILE A 27 -1.70 -3.67 -8.58
CA ILE A 27 -2.67 -3.64 -7.47
C ILE A 27 -2.59 -2.32 -6.71
N THR A 28 -1.39 -1.85 -6.42
CA THR A 28 -1.16 -0.56 -5.76
C THR A 28 -1.77 0.59 -6.56
N GLY A 29 -1.57 0.60 -7.88
CA GLY A 29 -2.15 1.62 -8.76
C GLY A 29 -3.68 1.60 -8.74
N VAL A 30 -4.30 0.42 -8.80
CA VAL A 30 -5.76 0.27 -8.71
C VAL A 30 -6.28 0.78 -7.37
N LEU A 31 -5.63 0.40 -6.25
CA LEU A 31 -6.01 0.84 -4.92
C LEU A 31 -5.83 2.35 -4.73
N PHE A 32 -4.76 2.92 -5.28
CA PHE A 32 -4.53 4.36 -5.24
C PHE A 32 -5.64 5.13 -5.97
N ILE A 33 -5.98 4.71 -7.19
CA ILE A 33 -7.06 5.33 -7.97
C ILE A 33 -8.39 5.18 -7.24
N ALA A 34 -8.73 3.98 -6.76
CA ALA A 34 -9.95 3.76 -6.00
C ALA A 34 -10.01 4.67 -4.75
N SER A 35 -8.93 4.72 -3.99
CA SER A 35 -8.83 5.54 -2.78
C SER A 35 -9.00 7.03 -3.09
N LEU A 36 -8.37 7.54 -4.14
CA LEU A 36 -8.55 8.93 -4.59
C LEU A 36 -10.01 9.22 -4.98
N LEU A 37 -10.64 8.33 -5.74
CA LEU A 37 -12.02 8.53 -6.21
C LEU A 37 -13.02 8.58 -5.05
N PHE A 38 -12.89 7.65 -4.09
CA PHE A 38 -13.81 7.58 -2.95
C PHE A 38 -13.53 8.65 -1.90
N ASN A 39 -12.27 8.92 -1.57
CA ASN A 39 -11.91 9.87 -0.51
C ASN A 39 -11.85 11.33 -0.98
N GLY A 40 -11.53 11.55 -2.27
CA GLY A 40 -11.67 12.85 -2.92
C GLY A 40 -13.11 13.22 -3.27
N GLU A 41 -14.07 12.38 -2.89
CA GLU A 41 -15.52 12.54 -3.10
C GLU A 41 -15.95 12.66 -4.57
N ILE A 42 -15.07 12.29 -5.51
CA ILE A 42 -15.35 12.22 -6.95
C ILE A 42 -16.43 11.17 -7.22
N ILE A 43 -16.36 10.04 -6.51
CA ILE A 43 -17.38 9.00 -6.51
C ILE A 43 -18.00 8.94 -5.11
N SER A 44 -19.32 9.11 -5.07
CA SER A 44 -20.10 8.98 -3.84
C SER A 44 -20.70 7.59 -3.70
N LEU A 45 -20.59 7.01 -2.51
CA LEU A 45 -21.33 5.82 -2.13
C LEU A 45 -22.77 6.23 -1.78
N THR A 46 -23.72 5.89 -2.66
CA THR A 46 -25.14 6.22 -2.46
C THR A 46 -25.78 5.15 -1.59
N PHE A 47 -26.05 5.51 -0.34
CA PHE A 47 -26.76 4.66 0.63
C PHE A 47 -27.90 5.46 1.27
N PRO A 48 -28.94 4.80 1.80
CA PRO A 48 -29.97 5.44 2.60
C PRO A 48 -29.35 6.25 3.75
N ASN A 49 -29.98 7.37 4.10
CA ASN A 49 -29.48 8.26 5.14
C ASN A 49 -29.73 7.66 6.53
N ASN A 50 -28.82 6.81 6.99
CA ASN A 50 -28.83 6.12 8.27
C ASN A 50 -27.39 6.03 8.78
N ILE A 51 -27.23 6.25 10.08
CA ILE A 51 -25.94 6.24 10.78
C ILE A 51 -25.10 4.99 10.50
N ILE A 52 -25.73 3.82 10.32
CA ILE A 52 -25.03 2.57 10.00
C ILE A 52 -24.31 2.68 8.65
N PHE A 53 -24.97 3.24 7.63
CA PHE A 53 -24.38 3.38 6.30
C PHE A 53 -23.30 4.47 6.26
N GLU A 54 -23.41 5.52 7.07
CA GLU A 54 -22.34 6.51 7.21
C GLU A 54 -21.06 5.89 7.79
N LEU A 55 -21.20 5.06 8.84
CA LEU A 55 -20.08 4.32 9.40
C LEU A 55 -19.44 3.38 8.37
N VAL A 56 -20.26 2.66 7.58
CA VAL A 56 -19.75 1.78 6.51
C VAL A 56 -18.96 2.59 5.47
N LYS A 57 -19.42 3.78 5.07
CA LYS A 57 -18.67 4.66 4.14
C LYS A 57 -17.31 5.04 4.72
N ILE A 58 -17.28 5.45 5.98
CA ILE A 58 -16.03 5.83 6.68
C ILE A 58 -15.06 4.63 6.73
N VAL A 59 -15.56 3.44 7.08
CA VAL A 59 -14.75 2.22 7.16
C VAL A 59 -14.19 1.84 5.80
N ILE A 60 -15.00 1.82 4.73
CA ILE A 60 -14.53 1.49 3.37
C ILE A 60 -13.45 2.49 2.93
N ARG A 61 -13.69 3.78 3.11
CA ARG A 61 -12.75 4.86 2.81
C ARG A 61 -11.42 4.69 3.53
N THR A 62 -11.46 4.36 4.81
CA THR A 62 -10.28 4.10 5.65
C THR A 62 -9.53 2.85 5.17
N ILE A 63 -10.22 1.74 4.93
CA ILE A 63 -9.62 0.49 4.47
C ILE A 63 -8.89 0.68 3.14
N LEU A 64 -9.46 1.44 2.21
CA LEU A 64 -8.82 1.72 0.92
C LEU A 64 -7.47 2.43 1.09
N ILE A 65 -7.37 3.40 2.00
CA ILE A 65 -6.12 4.11 2.30
C ILE A 65 -5.10 3.16 2.91
N LEU A 66 -5.52 2.33 3.89
CA LEU A 66 -4.62 1.37 4.54
C LEU A 66 -4.11 0.30 3.58
N LEU A 67 -4.99 -0.23 2.72
CA LEU A 67 -4.61 -1.19 1.67
C LEU A 67 -3.67 -0.54 0.66
N PHE A 68 -3.95 0.69 0.22
CA PHE A 68 -3.05 1.43 -0.66
C PHE A 68 -1.64 1.54 -0.03
N PHE A 69 -1.54 1.99 1.23
CA PHE A 69 -0.26 2.14 1.90
C PHE A 69 0.49 0.80 2.04
N LEU A 70 -0.21 -0.26 2.44
CA LEU A 70 0.35 -1.59 2.62
C LEU A 70 0.88 -2.14 1.29
N PHE A 71 0.05 -2.15 0.24
CA PHE A 71 0.44 -2.69 -1.06
C PHE A 71 1.53 -1.86 -1.72
N PHE A 72 1.53 -0.54 -1.56
CA PHE A 72 2.63 0.29 -2.02
C PHE A 72 3.93 -0.12 -1.30
N THR A 73 3.88 -0.22 0.03
CA THR A 73 5.05 -0.59 0.83
C THR A 73 5.60 -1.95 0.40
N ILE A 74 4.74 -2.95 0.21
CA ILE A 74 5.12 -4.27 -0.29
C ILE A 74 5.74 -4.18 -1.69
N SER A 75 5.09 -3.46 -2.61
CA SER A 75 5.58 -3.32 -3.98
C SER A 75 6.94 -2.62 -4.03
N TYR A 76 7.12 -1.59 -3.21
CA TYR A 76 8.35 -0.84 -3.14
C TYR A 76 9.44 -1.66 -2.45
N ALA A 77 9.14 -2.38 -1.37
CA ALA A 77 10.08 -3.30 -0.72
C ALA A 77 10.56 -4.38 -1.69
N ASN A 78 9.66 -5.02 -2.43
CA ASN A 78 10.04 -6.01 -3.45
C ASN A 78 10.95 -5.42 -4.53
N TYR A 79 10.67 -4.21 -5.01
CA TYR A 79 11.53 -3.51 -5.97
C TYR A 79 12.92 -3.22 -5.37
N ARG A 80 12.94 -2.78 -4.11
CA ARG A 80 14.14 -2.44 -3.35
C ARG A 80 15.03 -3.66 -3.10
N ASP A 81 14.43 -4.83 -2.86
CA ASP A 81 15.14 -6.10 -2.76
C ASP A 81 15.81 -6.49 -4.08
N LEU A 82 15.16 -6.29 -5.23
CA LEU A 82 15.76 -6.53 -6.55
C LEU A 82 16.97 -5.62 -6.84
N VAL A 83 16.94 -4.38 -6.32
CA VAL A 83 18.03 -3.41 -6.47
C VAL A 83 19.08 -3.56 -5.35
N GLY A 84 18.87 -4.49 -4.40
CA GLY A 84 19.78 -4.79 -3.30
C GLY A 84 19.90 -3.68 -2.26
N LYS A 85 18.86 -2.84 -2.08
CA LYS A 85 18.87 -1.75 -1.10
C LYS A 85 17.61 -1.82 -0.25
N PRO A 86 17.67 -1.78 1.09
CA PRO A 86 16.47 -1.81 1.93
C PRO A 86 15.59 -0.56 1.74
N ILE A 87 14.32 -0.67 2.10
CA ILE A 87 13.42 0.50 2.21
C ILE A 87 13.86 1.39 3.36
N GLY A 88 13.90 2.70 3.15
CA GLY A 88 14.26 3.67 4.17
C GLY A 88 13.05 4.35 4.80
N TRP A 89 13.30 5.02 5.93
CA TRP A 89 12.29 5.81 6.65
C TRP A 89 11.79 7.01 5.85
N LYS A 90 12.61 7.57 4.95
CA LYS A 90 12.22 8.71 4.11
C LYS A 90 11.13 8.31 3.11
N GLU A 91 11.28 7.14 2.52
CA GLU A 91 10.31 6.56 1.58
C GLU A 91 9.00 6.23 2.30
N LEU A 92 9.08 5.60 3.48
CA LEU A 92 7.90 5.33 4.31
C LEU A 92 7.19 6.63 4.74
N LEU A 93 7.94 7.66 5.13
CA LEU A 93 7.37 8.96 5.50
C LEU A 93 6.67 9.64 4.32
N PHE A 94 7.25 9.57 3.13
CA PHE A 94 6.61 10.08 1.92
C PHE A 94 5.28 9.37 1.64
N LEU A 95 5.24 8.04 1.78
CA LEU A 95 4.02 7.26 1.62
C LEU A 95 2.98 7.55 2.69
N LEU A 96 3.42 7.81 3.92
CA LEU A 96 2.54 8.22 5.00
C LEU A 96 1.85 9.53 4.64
N ILE A 97 2.62 10.55 4.22
CA ILE A 97 2.07 11.86 3.81
C ILE A 97 1.08 11.69 2.64
N LEU A 98 1.46 10.93 1.61
CA LEU A 98 0.61 10.68 0.45
C LEU A 98 -0.71 9.97 0.84
N SER A 99 -0.66 9.05 1.79
CA SER A 99 -1.85 8.38 2.34
C SER A 99 -2.73 9.34 3.13
N MET A 100 -2.12 10.17 3.98
CA MET A 100 -2.85 11.13 4.83
C MET A 100 -3.57 12.20 4.01
N ILE A 101 -2.97 12.71 2.93
CA ILE A 101 -3.59 13.72 2.05
C ILE A 101 -4.94 13.21 1.52
N GLN A 102 -5.07 11.92 1.22
CA GLN A 102 -6.31 11.35 0.69
C GLN A 102 -7.47 11.49 1.68
N SER A 103 -7.19 11.49 2.99
CA SER A 103 -8.22 11.56 4.04
C SER A 103 -8.59 12.97 4.50
N ILE A 104 -7.94 14.03 4.00
CA ILE A 104 -8.02 15.38 4.57
C ILE A 104 -9.44 15.98 4.56
N LEU A 105 -10.29 15.54 3.63
CA LEU A 105 -11.66 16.06 3.48
C LEU A 105 -12.64 15.51 4.53
N ASN A 106 -12.27 14.45 5.27
CA ASN A 106 -13.14 13.85 6.28
C ASN A 106 -12.37 13.53 7.56
N VAL A 107 -12.67 14.27 8.64
CA VAL A 107 -11.95 14.15 9.92
C VAL A 107 -11.99 12.74 10.52
N TYR A 108 -13.10 12.01 10.36
CA TYR A 108 -13.22 10.65 10.89
C TYR A 108 -12.34 9.67 10.11
N VAL A 109 -12.36 9.75 8.77
CA VAL A 109 -11.47 8.96 7.92
C VAL A 109 -10.01 9.30 8.20
N PHE A 110 -9.70 10.59 8.40
CA PHE A 110 -8.35 11.06 8.71
C PHE A 110 -7.81 10.44 10.00
N VAL A 111 -8.55 10.55 11.11
CA VAL A 111 -8.12 10.02 12.41
C VAL A 111 -7.98 8.50 12.37
N LEU A 112 -8.95 7.80 11.79
CA LEU A 112 -8.90 6.34 11.71
C LEU A 112 -7.75 5.85 10.80
N SER A 113 -7.52 6.53 9.67
CA SER A 113 -6.40 6.22 8.79
C SER A 113 -5.06 6.49 9.46
N LEU A 114 -4.93 7.61 10.18
CA LEU A 114 -3.71 7.93 10.94
C LEU A 114 -3.38 6.83 11.96
N LEU A 115 -4.37 6.40 12.75
CA LEU A 115 -4.20 5.32 13.72
C LEU A 115 -3.79 4.01 13.03
N GLY A 116 -4.49 3.64 11.95
CA GLY A 116 -4.17 2.43 11.19
C GLY A 116 -2.76 2.47 10.58
N LEU A 117 -2.34 3.61 10.03
CA LEU A 117 -1.01 3.81 9.45
C LEU A 117 0.09 3.75 10.52
N ILE A 118 -0.14 4.34 11.69
CA ILE A 118 0.79 4.22 12.83
C ILE A 118 0.95 2.75 13.25
N LEU A 119 -0.14 1.99 13.33
CA LEU A 119 -0.09 0.56 13.65
C LEU A 119 0.69 -0.24 12.60
N ILE A 120 0.49 0.05 11.31
CA ILE A 120 1.25 -0.60 10.23
C ILE A 120 2.74 -0.22 10.34
N LEU A 121 3.08 1.05 10.56
CA LEU A 121 4.46 1.48 10.73
C LEU A 121 5.13 0.83 11.95
N LEU A 122 4.42 0.72 13.06
CA LEU A 122 4.90 0.03 14.26
C LEU A 122 5.15 -1.46 13.96
N TYR A 123 4.24 -2.12 13.27
CA TYR A 123 4.39 -3.51 12.84
C TYR A 123 5.63 -3.70 11.95
N LEU A 124 5.83 -2.81 10.97
CA LEU A 124 6.99 -2.85 10.09
C LEU A 124 8.30 -2.59 10.84
N TYR A 125 8.29 -1.66 11.79
CA TYR A 125 9.45 -1.38 12.66
C TYR A 125 9.86 -2.63 13.45
N LEU A 126 8.89 -3.30 14.08
CA LEU A 126 9.14 -4.49 14.92
C LEU A 126 9.66 -5.71 14.14
N ILE A 127 9.38 -5.80 12.83
CA ILE A 127 9.84 -6.91 11.98
C ILE A 127 11.21 -6.62 11.34
N GLN A 128 11.62 -5.34 11.28
CA GLN A 128 12.91 -4.94 10.73
C GLN A 128 14.08 -5.15 11.70
N GLU A 129 13.81 -5.39 12.99
CA GLU A 129 14.78 -5.88 13.99
C GLU A 129 15.03 -7.39 13.84
#